data_AF-A0A9D0HGI1-F1
#
_entry.id   AF-A0A9D0HGI1-F1
#
_cell.length_a   1.000
_cell.length_b   1.000
_cell.length_c   1.000
_cell.angle_alpha   90.00
_cell.angle_beta   90.00
_cell.angle_gamma   90.00
#
_symmetry.space_group_name_H-M   'P 1'
#
loop_
_entity.id
_entity.type
_entity.pdbx_description
1 polymer ?
#
loop_
_entity_poly.entity_id
_entity_poly.type
_entity_poly.pdbx_seq_one_letter_code
_entity_poly.pdbx_strand_id
1 'polypeptide(L)'
;SIQFGKYAIEARTTPGHTSGCVTYVLADQSMAFTGDTLLIRGCGRTDFQQGDPSQLYDSVHDKIFTLRDDCRLYPGHDYKGRTVTTVNEERLYNPRLGGGKTKAEFITIMENLNLRMPQRIDEAVPANLECGLPSDAERPASPVEIGSWAPIRRTVSGVPEVDTTWLKGKPEALRIVDVRSAEEFNGELGHIEGAELVPLPEFPTRAAQWKRDDRYVLVCRSGGRSGKAAHILENLGFSHVASLKGGMLQWRGEGMDVAAAAQGCG
;
A
#
# COMPACT_ATOMS: atom_id res chain seq x y z
N SER A 1 6.26 -26.99 0.72
CA SER A 1 6.24 -26.06 1.87
C SER A 1 7.20 -24.92 1.61
N ILE A 2 6.90 -23.72 2.10
CA ILE A 2 7.75 -22.52 2.01
C ILE A 2 8.36 -22.31 3.39
N GLN A 3 9.69 -22.31 3.50
CA GLN A 3 10.40 -22.20 4.76
C GLN A 3 11.00 -20.80 4.92
N PHE A 4 10.88 -20.21 6.12
CA PHE A 4 11.40 -18.88 6.42
C PHE A 4 11.80 -18.78 7.89
N GLY A 5 13.11 -18.68 8.13
CA GLY A 5 13.67 -18.79 9.48
C GLY A 5 13.27 -20.11 10.15
N LYS A 6 12.71 -20.02 11.35
CA LYS A 6 12.22 -21.19 12.12
C LYS A 6 10.81 -21.65 11.71
N TYR A 7 10.17 -20.97 10.77
CA TYR A 7 8.79 -21.23 10.37
C TYR A 7 8.73 -21.94 9.02
N ALA A 8 7.64 -22.67 8.82
CA ALA A 8 7.30 -23.26 7.53
C ALA A 8 5.80 -23.11 7.28
N ILE A 9 5.44 -22.85 6.03
CA ILE A 9 4.05 -22.75 5.56
C ILE A 9 3.78 -23.82 4.50
N GLU A 10 2.63 -24.46 4.61
CA GLU A 10 2.03 -25.33 3.59
C GLU A 10 1.00 -24.50 2.79
N ALA A 11 1.06 -24.57 1.46
CA ALA A 11 0.02 -24.00 0.61
C ALA A 11 -0.99 -25.10 0.24
N ARG A 12 -2.25 -24.92 0.61
CA ARG A 12 -3.37 -25.79 0.24
C ARG A 12 -4.19 -25.12 -0.83
N THR A 13 -4.48 -25.80 -1.93
CA THR A 13 -5.43 -25.30 -2.92
C THR A 13 -6.82 -25.25 -2.29
N THR A 14 -7.48 -24.11 -2.30
CA THR A 14 -8.82 -23.92 -1.73
C THR A 14 -9.71 -23.15 -2.69
N PRO A 15 -9.94 -23.68 -3.91
CA PRO A 15 -10.75 -23.03 -4.93
C PRO A 15 -12.20 -22.85 -4.48
N GLY A 16 -12.87 -21.88 -5.09
CA GLY A 16 -14.30 -21.66 -4.91
C GLY A 16 -14.67 -20.19 -4.90
N HIS A 17 -13.91 -19.33 -4.20
CA HIS A 17 -14.02 -17.88 -4.41
C HIS A 17 -13.46 -17.49 -5.78
N THR A 18 -12.28 -18.02 -6.09
CA THR A 18 -11.70 -18.08 -7.45
C THR A 18 -11.14 -19.48 -7.66
N SER A 19 -10.82 -19.84 -8.91
CA SER A 19 -10.15 -21.12 -9.22
C SER A 19 -8.71 -21.21 -8.70
N GLY A 20 -8.06 -20.06 -8.46
CA GLY A 20 -6.67 -19.95 -8.00
C GLY A 20 -6.50 -19.77 -6.49
N CYS A 21 -7.58 -19.78 -5.70
CA CYS A 21 -7.48 -19.54 -4.26
C CYS A 21 -6.62 -20.60 -3.57
N VAL A 22 -5.77 -20.14 -2.65
CA VAL A 22 -4.93 -20.97 -1.78
C VAL A 22 -5.07 -20.51 -0.33
N THR A 23 -4.99 -21.47 0.59
CA THR A 23 -4.89 -21.25 2.03
C THR A 23 -3.47 -21.58 2.47
N TYR A 24 -2.84 -20.67 3.21
CA TYR A 24 -1.50 -20.87 3.75
C TYR A 24 -1.59 -21.31 5.22
N VAL A 25 -1.11 -22.51 5.54
CA VAL A 25 -1.19 -23.10 6.88
C VAL A 25 0.21 -23.17 7.47
N LEU A 26 0.41 -22.70 8.71
CA LEU A 26 1.68 -22.92 9.41
C LEU A 26 1.89 -24.43 9.66
N ALA A 27 3.14 -24.88 9.61
CA ALA A 27 3.48 -26.30 9.78
C ALA A 27 3.06 -26.88 11.14
N ASP A 28 2.98 -26.04 12.18
CA ASP A 28 2.47 -26.44 13.51
C ASP A 28 0.92 -26.39 13.61
N GLN A 29 0.25 -25.97 12.53
CA GLN A 29 -1.19 -25.76 12.42
C GLN A 29 -1.77 -24.80 13.47
N SER A 30 -0.96 -23.92 14.05
CA SER A 30 -1.43 -22.92 15.01
C SER A 30 -2.20 -21.79 14.34
N MET A 31 -1.92 -21.53 13.05
CA MET A 31 -2.55 -20.48 12.25
C MET A 31 -2.71 -20.90 10.78
N ALA A 32 -3.75 -20.39 10.14
CA ALA A 32 -3.93 -20.42 8.69
C ALA A 32 -4.41 -19.06 8.15
N PHE A 33 -3.94 -18.69 6.96
CA PHE A 33 -4.37 -17.52 6.21
C PHE A 33 -5.29 -17.99 5.08
N THR A 34 -6.59 -17.72 5.21
CA THR A 34 -7.65 -18.34 4.42
C THR A 34 -8.03 -17.55 3.16
N GLY A 35 -7.40 -16.40 2.94
CA GLY A 35 -7.78 -15.47 1.88
C GLY A 35 -9.28 -15.20 1.92
N ASP A 36 -9.93 -15.21 0.76
CA ASP A 36 -11.38 -15.08 0.65
C ASP A 36 -12.10 -16.44 0.55
N THR A 37 -11.42 -17.58 0.72
CA THR A 37 -12.09 -18.87 0.82
C THR A 37 -12.99 -18.92 2.07
N LEU A 38 -12.47 -18.53 3.23
CA LEU A 38 -13.22 -18.49 4.49
C LEU A 38 -13.02 -17.15 5.19
N LEU A 39 -14.13 -16.52 5.60
CA LEU A 39 -14.16 -15.24 6.30
C LEU A 39 -14.77 -15.41 7.69
N ILE A 40 -14.61 -14.42 8.57
CA ILE A 40 -15.18 -14.47 9.92
C ILE A 40 -16.72 -14.43 9.83
N ARG A 41 -17.37 -15.54 10.16
CA ARG A 41 -18.83 -15.75 10.01
C ARG A 41 -19.32 -15.53 8.58
N GLY A 42 -18.52 -15.90 7.58
CA GLY A 42 -18.87 -15.81 6.17
C GLY A 42 -17.89 -16.54 5.26
N CYS A 43 -17.93 -16.23 3.98
CA CYS A 43 -17.01 -16.70 2.96
C CYS A 43 -17.00 -15.71 1.79
N GLY A 44 -16.01 -15.82 0.91
CA GLY A 44 -15.96 -15.08 -0.34
C GLY A 44 -17.14 -15.42 -1.26
N ARG A 45 -17.45 -14.50 -2.16
CA ARG A 45 -18.46 -14.70 -3.21
C ARG A 45 -18.01 -15.74 -4.24
N THR A 46 -18.92 -16.35 -4.98
CA THR A 46 -18.61 -17.44 -5.91
C THR A 46 -19.12 -17.19 -7.33
N ASP A 47 -19.58 -15.97 -7.63
CA ASP A 47 -20.27 -15.58 -8.85
C ASP A 47 -19.37 -14.83 -9.86
N PHE A 48 -18.07 -14.68 -9.56
CA PHE A 48 -17.06 -14.05 -10.41
C PHE A 48 -15.78 -14.91 -10.45
N GLN A 49 -14.86 -14.60 -11.37
CA GLN A 49 -13.49 -15.16 -11.40
C GLN A 49 -13.44 -16.70 -11.36
N GLN A 50 -14.35 -17.37 -12.07
CA GLN A 50 -14.51 -18.84 -12.05
C GLN A 50 -14.78 -19.40 -10.65
N GLY A 51 -15.47 -18.63 -9.81
CA GLY A 51 -15.96 -19.08 -8.53
C GLY A 51 -17.01 -20.18 -8.67
N ASP A 52 -17.10 -21.03 -7.67
CA ASP A 52 -17.97 -22.19 -7.64
C ASP A 52 -18.32 -22.51 -6.16
N PRO A 53 -19.60 -22.44 -5.76
CA PRO A 53 -20.01 -22.70 -4.39
C PRO A 53 -19.85 -24.18 -4.01
N SER A 54 -19.98 -25.11 -4.95
CA SER A 54 -19.74 -26.54 -4.69
C SER A 54 -18.27 -26.76 -4.33
N GLN A 55 -17.34 -26.18 -5.10
CA GLN A 55 -15.90 -26.27 -4.80
C GLN A 55 -15.51 -25.50 -3.52
N LEU A 56 -16.15 -24.35 -3.27
CA LEU A 56 -15.89 -23.57 -2.06
C LEU A 56 -16.25 -24.36 -0.80
N TYR A 57 -17.39 -25.06 -0.83
CA TYR A 57 -17.82 -25.92 0.27
C TYR A 57 -16.79 -27.02 0.53
N ASP A 58 -16.38 -27.77 -0.50
CA ASP A 58 -15.41 -28.86 -0.37
C ASP A 58 -14.06 -28.32 0.14
N SER A 59 -13.60 -27.20 -0.39
CA SER A 59 -12.37 -26.54 0.06
C SER A 59 -12.40 -26.20 1.56
N VAL A 60 -13.51 -25.67 2.06
CA VAL A 60 -13.63 -25.35 3.48
C VAL A 60 -13.73 -26.62 4.32
N HIS A 61 -14.61 -27.55 3.97
CA HIS A 61 -14.89 -28.72 4.80
C HIS A 61 -13.73 -29.73 4.82
N ASP A 62 -13.09 -29.96 3.67
CA ASP A 62 -12.07 -31.00 3.55
C ASP A 62 -10.67 -30.50 3.93
N LYS A 63 -10.40 -29.20 3.80
CA LYS A 63 -9.04 -28.64 3.92
C LYS A 63 -8.85 -27.64 5.06
N ILE A 64 -9.89 -26.90 5.46
CA ILE A 64 -9.81 -25.90 6.53
C ILE A 64 -10.44 -26.44 7.82
N PHE A 65 -11.64 -27.02 7.76
CA PHE A 65 -12.31 -27.56 8.95
C PHE A 65 -11.68 -28.86 9.49
N THR A 66 -10.78 -29.48 8.73
CA THR A 66 -9.92 -30.61 9.16
C THR A 66 -8.69 -30.18 9.95
N LEU A 67 -8.40 -28.88 10.04
CA LEU A 67 -7.37 -28.35 10.94
C LEU A 67 -7.81 -28.45 12.40
N ARG A 68 -6.84 -28.25 13.31
CA ARG A 68 -7.09 -28.18 14.75
C ARG A 68 -8.15 -27.15 15.10
N ASP A 69 -8.98 -27.46 16.08
CA ASP A 69 -10.07 -26.60 16.55
C ASP A 69 -9.61 -25.21 17.01
N ASP A 70 -8.42 -25.14 17.63
CA ASP A 70 -7.78 -23.92 18.13
C ASP A 70 -6.97 -23.17 17.06
N CYS A 71 -6.88 -23.70 15.83
CA CYS A 71 -6.16 -23.04 14.74
C CYS A 71 -6.81 -21.69 14.42
N ARG A 72 -5.99 -20.63 14.47
CA ARG A 72 -6.42 -19.26 14.21
C ARG A 72 -6.52 -19.02 12.71
N LEU A 73 -7.65 -18.48 12.26
CA LEU A 73 -7.94 -18.22 10.86
C LEU A 73 -7.90 -16.72 10.59
N TYR A 74 -7.02 -16.32 9.67
CA TYR A 74 -6.83 -14.95 9.23
C TYR A 74 -7.36 -14.77 7.79
N PRO A 75 -8.49 -14.08 7.60
CA PRO A 75 -9.09 -13.91 6.28
C PRO A 75 -8.38 -12.82 5.46
N GLY A 76 -8.67 -12.79 4.15
CA GLY A 76 -8.26 -11.70 3.25
C GLY A 76 -8.99 -10.38 3.52
N HIS A 77 -10.23 -10.47 4.02
CA HIS A 77 -11.07 -9.31 4.31
C HIS A 77 -11.91 -9.48 5.59
N ASP A 78 -12.24 -8.35 6.22
CA ASP A 78 -13.34 -8.24 7.17
C ASP A 78 -13.96 -6.83 7.06
N TYR A 79 -15.29 -6.75 7.14
CA TYR A 79 -16.05 -5.51 6.97
C TYR A 79 -16.67 -5.01 8.29
N LYS A 80 -16.30 -5.60 9.43
CA LYS A 80 -16.83 -5.31 10.77
C LYS A 80 -15.72 -5.02 11.80
N GLY A 81 -14.47 -4.83 11.35
CA GLY A 81 -13.31 -4.56 12.20
C GLY A 81 -12.79 -5.76 13.00
N ARG A 82 -13.18 -6.98 12.65
CA ARG A 82 -12.70 -8.22 13.29
C ARG A 82 -11.42 -8.67 12.61
N THR A 83 -10.51 -9.26 13.37
CA THR A 83 -9.14 -9.56 12.90
C THR A 83 -8.83 -11.04 12.79
N VAL A 84 -9.47 -11.89 13.57
CA VAL A 84 -9.21 -13.33 13.63
C VAL A 84 -10.43 -14.11 14.12
N THR A 85 -10.54 -15.37 13.70
CA THR A 85 -11.49 -16.38 14.21
C THR A 85 -10.74 -17.70 14.43
N THR A 86 -11.43 -18.75 14.85
CA THR A 86 -10.86 -20.10 14.96
C THR A 86 -11.63 -21.11 14.11
N VAL A 87 -11.00 -22.24 13.82
CA VAL A 87 -11.65 -23.35 13.11
C VAL A 87 -12.92 -23.78 13.85
N ASN A 88 -12.85 -23.97 15.18
CA ASN A 88 -14.01 -24.37 15.97
C ASN A 88 -15.16 -23.36 15.88
N GLU A 89 -14.85 -22.07 16.00
CA GLU A 89 -15.85 -21.02 15.90
C GLU A 89 -16.56 -20.99 14.54
N GLU A 90 -15.82 -21.12 13.43
CA GLU A 90 -16.44 -21.14 12.11
C GLU A 90 -17.21 -22.45 11.87
N ARG A 91 -16.72 -23.59 12.34
CA ARG A 91 -17.43 -24.88 12.24
C ARG A 91 -18.76 -24.85 12.98
N LEU A 92 -18.83 -24.19 14.13
CA LEU A 92 -20.05 -24.09 14.95
C LEU A 92 -20.98 -22.96 14.48
N TYR A 93 -20.43 -21.79 14.17
CA TYR A 93 -21.19 -20.55 14.10
C TYR A 93 -21.17 -19.85 12.74
N ASN A 94 -20.44 -20.36 11.74
CA ASN A 94 -20.49 -19.78 10.41
C ASN A 94 -21.91 -19.94 9.83
N PRO A 95 -22.61 -18.84 9.51
CA PRO A 95 -24.02 -18.90 9.11
C PRO A 95 -24.23 -19.47 7.70
N ARG A 96 -23.16 -19.79 6.96
CA ARG A 96 -23.23 -20.36 5.60
C ARG A 96 -22.65 -21.77 5.53
N LEU A 97 -21.53 -21.99 6.19
CA LEU A 97 -20.73 -23.23 6.10
C LEU A 97 -20.72 -24.04 7.40
N GLY A 98 -21.04 -23.42 8.53
CA GLY A 98 -20.99 -24.03 9.86
C GLY A 98 -22.33 -24.61 10.31
N GLY A 99 -22.38 -25.08 11.55
CA GLY A 99 -23.61 -25.51 12.22
C GLY A 99 -24.24 -26.76 11.58
N GLY A 100 -23.45 -27.59 10.90
CA GLY A 100 -23.94 -28.81 10.24
C GLY A 100 -24.65 -28.58 8.91
N LYS A 101 -24.51 -27.40 8.29
CA LYS A 101 -25.06 -27.12 6.96
C LYS A 101 -24.54 -28.08 5.93
N THR A 102 -25.43 -28.57 5.10
CA THR A 102 -25.11 -29.44 3.97
C THR A 102 -24.61 -28.63 2.78
N LYS A 103 -23.91 -29.29 1.88
CA LYS A 103 -23.43 -28.70 0.61
C LYS A 103 -24.56 -28.12 -0.23
N ALA A 104 -25.71 -28.80 -0.30
CA ALA A 104 -26.87 -28.34 -1.04
C ALA A 104 -27.44 -27.04 -0.45
N GLU A 105 -27.60 -26.96 0.88
CA GLU A 105 -28.04 -25.75 1.56
C GLU A 105 -27.07 -24.58 1.34
N PHE A 106 -25.75 -24.85 1.39
CA PHE A 106 -24.74 -23.83 1.10
C PHE A 106 -24.84 -23.29 -0.32
N ILE A 107 -24.95 -24.16 -1.34
CA ILE A 107 -25.10 -23.76 -2.73
C ILE A 107 -26.33 -22.87 -2.89
N THR A 108 -27.48 -23.30 -2.34
CA THR A 108 -28.71 -22.50 -2.37
C THR A 108 -28.52 -21.14 -1.68
N ILE A 109 -27.83 -21.08 -0.54
CA ILE A 109 -27.54 -19.80 0.13
C ILE A 109 -26.73 -18.88 -0.80
N MET A 110 -25.66 -19.39 -1.41
CA MET A 110 -24.75 -18.60 -2.23
C MET A 110 -25.40 -18.10 -3.52
N GLU A 111 -26.21 -18.93 -4.18
CA GLU A 111 -26.96 -18.56 -5.40
C GLU A 111 -28.02 -17.48 -5.14
N ASN A 112 -28.51 -17.36 -3.91
CA ASN A 112 -29.49 -16.35 -3.51
C ASN A 112 -28.87 -15.08 -2.90
N LEU A 113 -27.53 -14.96 -2.89
CA LEU A 113 -26.87 -13.73 -2.44
C LEU A 113 -26.95 -12.64 -3.51
N ASN A 114 -27.87 -11.69 -3.34
CA ASN A 114 -27.96 -10.49 -4.19
C ASN A 114 -26.86 -9.47 -3.83
N LEU A 115 -25.62 -9.77 -4.20
CA LEU A 115 -24.47 -8.90 -3.97
C LEU A 115 -24.33 -7.87 -5.10
N ARG A 116 -23.92 -6.66 -4.73
CA ARG A 116 -23.55 -5.63 -5.71
C ARG A 116 -22.34 -6.09 -6.52
N MET A 117 -22.22 -5.56 -7.73
CA MET A 117 -21.01 -5.67 -8.53
C MET A 117 -19.79 -5.17 -7.73
N PRO A 118 -18.66 -5.89 -7.73
CA PRO A 118 -17.46 -5.39 -7.07
C PRO A 118 -16.94 -4.12 -7.77
N GLN A 119 -16.72 -3.06 -7.00
CA GLN A 119 -16.49 -1.70 -7.53
C GLN A 119 -15.24 -1.55 -8.42
N ARG A 120 -14.22 -2.40 -8.21
CA ARG A 120 -12.92 -2.28 -8.88
C ARG A 120 -12.50 -3.57 -9.59
N ILE A 121 -13.44 -4.47 -9.89
CA ILE A 121 -13.09 -5.76 -10.49
C ILE A 121 -12.40 -5.61 -11.85
N ASP A 122 -12.88 -4.66 -12.67
CA ASP A 122 -12.37 -4.42 -14.03
C ASP A 122 -10.97 -3.79 -14.04
N GLU A 123 -10.55 -3.16 -12.94
CA GLU A 123 -9.20 -2.63 -12.76
C GLU A 123 -8.28 -3.65 -12.08
N ALA A 124 -8.74 -4.23 -10.98
CA ALA A 124 -7.91 -5.04 -10.09
C ALA A 124 -7.61 -6.42 -10.67
N VAL A 125 -8.54 -7.05 -11.39
CA VAL A 125 -8.31 -8.39 -11.94
C VAL A 125 -7.22 -8.38 -13.02
N PRO A 126 -7.26 -7.50 -14.04
CA PRO A 126 -6.18 -7.43 -15.03
C PRO A 126 -4.81 -7.14 -14.40
N ALA A 127 -4.75 -6.13 -13.52
CA ALA A 127 -3.50 -5.78 -12.85
C ALA A 127 -2.93 -6.96 -12.03
N ASN A 128 -3.77 -7.68 -11.27
CA ASN A 128 -3.33 -8.79 -10.44
C ASN A 128 -2.92 -10.04 -11.23
N LEU A 129 -3.50 -10.26 -12.42
CA LEU A 129 -3.04 -11.32 -13.33
C LEU A 129 -1.59 -11.07 -13.81
N GLU A 130 -1.19 -9.81 -13.88
CA GLU A 130 0.19 -9.38 -14.14
C GLU A 130 0.98 -9.13 -12.84
N CYS A 131 0.57 -9.75 -11.72
CA CYS A 131 1.20 -9.61 -10.40
C CYS A 131 1.25 -8.16 -9.85
N GLY A 132 0.28 -7.33 -10.24
CA GLY A 132 0.22 -5.92 -9.85
C GLY A 132 1.24 -5.06 -10.59
N LEU A 133 1.85 -5.58 -11.67
CA LEU A 133 2.61 -4.75 -12.58
C LEU A 133 1.64 -3.77 -13.24
N PRO A 134 2.03 -2.50 -13.39
CA PRO A 134 1.24 -1.58 -14.19
C PRO A 134 1.21 -2.10 -15.64
N SER A 135 0.16 -1.77 -16.37
CA SER A 135 0.11 -2.03 -17.82
C SER A 135 1.38 -1.49 -18.49
N ASP A 136 1.79 -2.02 -19.65
CA ASP A 136 2.99 -1.56 -20.37
C ASP A 136 3.02 -0.02 -20.59
N ALA A 137 1.86 0.65 -20.60
CA ALA A 137 1.73 2.10 -20.69
C ALA A 137 1.95 2.84 -19.36
N GLU A 138 1.78 2.18 -18.22
CA GLU A 138 1.92 2.72 -16.87
C GLU A 138 3.16 2.18 -16.14
N ARG A 139 3.88 1.24 -16.75
CA ARG A 139 5.07 0.60 -16.15
C ARG A 139 6.13 1.68 -15.93
N PRO A 140 6.42 2.12 -14.69
CA PRO A 140 7.59 2.94 -14.47
C PRO A 140 8.78 2.08 -14.89
N ALA A 141 9.71 2.68 -15.63
CA ALA A 141 10.97 2.04 -15.95
C ALA A 141 11.56 1.43 -14.66
N SER A 142 11.91 0.14 -14.74
CA SER A 142 12.67 -0.71 -13.81
C SER A 142 13.10 -0.12 -12.45
N PRO A 143 13.04 -0.90 -11.35
CA PRO A 143 13.56 -0.44 -10.05
C PRO A 143 15.06 -0.15 -10.16
N VAL A 144 15.41 1.07 -9.72
CA VAL A 144 16.68 1.79 -9.90
C VAL A 144 16.82 2.48 -11.28
N GLU A 145 15.95 3.46 -11.55
CA GLU A 145 16.44 4.62 -12.30
C GLU A 145 17.25 5.49 -11.34
N ILE A 146 18.57 5.50 -11.48
CA ILE A 146 19.31 6.74 -11.21
C ILE A 146 18.71 7.72 -12.22
N GLY A 147 17.74 8.52 -11.78
CA GLY A 147 17.04 9.46 -12.65
C GLY A 147 18.04 10.27 -13.46
N SER A 148 17.74 10.50 -14.74
CA SER A 148 18.61 11.23 -15.69
C SER A 148 19.07 12.61 -15.19
N TRP A 149 18.39 13.15 -14.17
CA TRP A 149 18.65 14.47 -13.59
C TRP A 149 19.09 14.46 -12.11
N ALA A 150 18.91 13.35 -11.37
CA ALA A 150 19.25 13.22 -9.95
C ALA A 150 19.31 11.73 -9.51
N PRO A 151 20.06 11.38 -8.45
CA PRO A 151 20.13 10.02 -7.91
C PRO A 151 18.86 9.66 -7.11
N ILE A 152 17.73 9.59 -7.81
CA ILE A 152 16.41 9.34 -7.23
C ILE A 152 16.30 7.92 -6.70
N ARG A 153 15.74 7.78 -5.49
CA ARG A 153 15.28 6.50 -4.93
C ARG A 153 13.77 6.58 -4.72
N ARG A 154 13.02 5.57 -5.15
CA ARG A 154 11.59 5.48 -4.84
C ARG A 154 11.35 4.69 -3.57
N THR A 155 10.55 5.24 -2.65
CA THR A 155 10.11 4.52 -1.45
C THR A 155 9.10 3.43 -1.79
N VAL A 156 8.74 2.58 -0.82
CA VAL A 156 7.68 1.56 -0.99
C VAL A 156 6.34 2.19 -1.35
N SER A 157 6.07 3.42 -0.91
CA SER A 157 4.87 4.18 -1.27
C SER A 157 5.01 4.95 -2.59
N GLY A 158 6.10 4.72 -3.34
CA GLY A 158 6.35 5.33 -4.64
C GLY A 158 6.91 6.74 -4.62
N VAL A 159 7.20 7.33 -3.46
CA VAL A 159 7.71 8.72 -3.37
C VAL A 159 9.11 8.79 -3.96
N PRO A 160 9.39 9.66 -4.95
CA PRO A 160 10.75 9.90 -5.42
C PRO A 160 11.53 10.71 -4.38
N GLU A 161 12.67 10.20 -3.93
CA GLU A 161 13.51 10.85 -2.90
C GLU A 161 14.94 11.08 -3.37
N VAL A 162 15.54 12.17 -2.87
CA VAL A 162 16.99 12.43 -2.91
C VAL A 162 17.55 12.49 -1.50
N ASP A 163 18.81 12.08 -1.33
CA ASP A 163 19.54 12.22 -0.07
C ASP A 163 20.05 13.66 0.12
N THR A 164 20.20 14.05 1.38
CA THR A 164 20.68 15.36 1.85
C THR A 164 22.06 15.72 1.31
N THR A 165 22.98 14.75 1.21
CA THR A 165 24.34 14.95 0.71
C THR A 165 24.38 15.38 -0.76
N TRP A 166 23.48 14.84 -1.59
CA TRP A 166 23.37 15.23 -3.00
C TRP A 166 22.86 16.67 -3.12
N LEU A 167 21.81 17.02 -2.38
CA LEU A 167 21.25 18.38 -2.40
C LEU A 167 22.24 19.42 -1.87
N LYS A 168 23.05 19.07 -0.85
CA LYS A 168 24.13 19.92 -0.33
C LYS A 168 25.17 20.28 -1.40
N GLY A 169 25.37 19.42 -2.39
CA GLY A 169 26.22 19.70 -3.55
C GLY A 169 25.74 20.87 -4.43
N LYS A 170 24.58 21.47 -4.13
CA LYS A 170 23.96 22.60 -4.84
C LYS A 170 23.95 22.39 -6.37
N PRO A 171 23.25 21.35 -6.87
CA PRO A 171 23.17 21.10 -8.30
C PRO A 171 22.55 22.30 -9.04
N GLU A 172 23.07 22.61 -10.23
CA GLU A 172 22.58 23.72 -11.04
C GLU A 172 21.14 23.52 -11.53
N ALA A 173 20.42 24.63 -11.72
CA ALA A 173 19.07 24.68 -12.28
C ALA A 173 18.03 23.82 -11.52
N LEU A 174 18.02 23.96 -10.20
CA LEU A 174 17.07 23.28 -9.29
C LEU A 174 16.24 24.30 -8.50
N ARG A 175 14.92 24.06 -8.39
CA ARG A 175 14.03 24.77 -7.47
C ARG A 175 13.88 23.96 -6.18
N ILE A 176 14.32 24.51 -5.06
CA ILE A 176 14.07 23.95 -3.73
C ILE A 176 12.79 24.59 -3.20
N VAL A 177 11.77 23.79 -2.91
CA VAL A 177 10.47 24.29 -2.45
C VAL A 177 10.18 23.74 -1.06
N ASP A 178 10.05 24.63 -0.08
CA ASP A 178 9.66 24.27 1.28
C ASP A 178 8.15 24.32 1.42
N VAL A 179 7.53 23.19 1.77
CA VAL A 179 6.08 23.03 1.89
C VAL A 179 5.58 23.07 3.34
N ARG A 180 6.42 23.54 4.28
CA ARG A 180 6.02 23.79 5.68
C ARG A 180 5.19 25.06 5.83
N SER A 181 4.73 25.35 7.04
CA SER A 181 4.14 26.66 7.35
C SER A 181 5.21 27.77 7.39
N ALA A 182 4.77 29.02 7.35
CA ALA A 182 5.66 30.17 7.50
C ALA A 182 6.32 30.22 8.90
N GLU A 183 5.65 29.76 9.96
CA GLU A 183 6.27 29.70 11.29
C GLU A 183 7.38 28.65 11.33
N GLU A 184 7.18 27.48 10.72
CA GLU A 184 8.22 26.46 10.66
C GLU A 184 9.42 26.88 9.79
N PHE A 185 9.17 27.59 8.69
CA PHE A 185 10.19 28.08 7.76
C PHE A 185 11.14 29.10 8.41
N ASN A 186 10.59 29.96 9.28
CA ASN A 186 11.32 30.96 10.05
C ASN A 186 11.67 30.50 11.48
N GLY A 187 11.33 29.26 11.83
CA GLY A 187 11.53 28.69 13.16
C GLY A 187 12.96 28.18 13.39
N GLU A 188 13.16 27.45 14.50
CA GLU A 188 14.49 27.00 14.96
C GLU A 188 15.25 26.12 13.96
N LEU A 189 14.52 25.32 13.16
CA LEU A 189 15.12 24.48 12.11
C LEU A 189 15.66 25.30 10.94
N GLY A 190 15.30 26.59 10.82
CA GLY A 190 15.61 27.42 9.66
C GLY A 190 15.06 26.82 8.37
N HIS A 191 15.67 27.19 7.25
CA HIS A 191 15.37 26.64 5.92
C HIS A 191 16.63 26.56 5.07
N ILE A 192 16.59 25.72 4.04
CA ILE A 192 17.71 25.58 3.10
C ILE A 192 17.89 26.89 2.32
N GLU A 193 19.13 27.32 2.14
CA GLU A 193 19.43 28.53 1.37
C GLU A 193 18.86 28.44 -0.06
N GLY A 194 18.15 29.48 -0.50
CA GLY A 194 17.49 29.52 -1.81
C GLY A 194 16.16 28.75 -1.88
N ALA A 195 15.66 28.19 -0.77
CA ALA A 195 14.36 27.55 -0.74
C ALA A 195 13.21 28.58 -0.88
N GLU A 196 12.26 28.29 -1.76
CA GLU A 196 11.01 29.03 -1.91
C GLU A 196 9.95 28.46 -0.96
N LEU A 197 9.32 29.31 -0.13
CA LEU A 197 8.23 28.88 0.73
C LEU A 197 6.90 28.80 -0.05
N VAL A 198 6.34 27.60 -0.12
CA VAL A 198 5.03 27.31 -0.72
C VAL A 198 4.28 26.33 0.19
N PRO A 199 3.54 26.81 1.20
CA PRO A 199 2.89 25.95 2.18
C PRO A 199 1.98 24.91 1.53
N LEU A 200 2.01 23.67 2.04
CA LEU A 200 1.26 22.55 1.46
C LEU A 200 -0.23 22.84 1.18
N PRO A 201 -0.98 23.59 2.02
CA PRO A 201 -2.38 23.91 1.73
C PRO A 201 -2.58 24.73 0.44
N GLU A 202 -1.62 25.58 0.09
CA GLU A 202 -1.65 26.44 -1.10
C GLU A 202 -0.95 25.78 -2.31
N PHE A 203 -0.15 24.74 -2.04
CA PHE A 203 0.74 24.11 -3.00
C PHE A 203 0.06 23.66 -4.29
N PRO A 204 -1.08 22.94 -4.30
CA PRO A 204 -1.71 22.51 -5.55
C PRO A 204 -2.06 23.68 -6.48
N THR A 205 -2.58 24.77 -5.92
CA THR A 205 -2.98 25.96 -6.68
C THR A 205 -1.77 26.69 -7.23
N ARG A 206 -0.71 26.87 -6.43
CA ARG A 206 0.51 27.57 -6.87
C ARG A 206 1.30 26.74 -7.88
N ALA A 207 1.40 25.43 -7.66
CA ALA A 207 2.12 24.50 -8.53
C ALA A 207 1.49 24.35 -9.92
N ALA A 208 0.18 24.55 -10.06
CA ALA A 208 -0.52 24.45 -11.34
C ALA A 208 0.05 25.40 -12.43
N GLN A 209 0.76 26.46 -12.04
CA GLN A 209 1.34 27.44 -12.96
C GLN A 209 2.83 27.18 -13.28
N TRP A 210 3.47 26.20 -12.64
CA TRP A 210 4.90 25.97 -12.76
C TRP A 210 5.29 25.22 -14.05
N LYS A 211 6.53 25.33 -14.50
CA LYS A 211 7.00 24.57 -15.67
C LYS A 211 7.20 23.11 -15.32
N ARG A 212 6.68 22.21 -16.16
CA ARG A 212 6.61 20.76 -15.87
C ARG A 212 7.96 20.05 -16.02
N ASP A 213 8.83 20.62 -16.85
CA ASP A 213 10.17 20.09 -17.14
C ASP A 213 11.27 20.69 -16.25
N ASP A 214 10.97 21.68 -15.42
CA ASP A 214 11.91 22.20 -14.44
C ASP A 214 12.13 21.16 -13.32
N ARG A 215 13.26 21.27 -12.61
CA ARG A 215 13.63 20.35 -11.52
C ARG A 215 13.14 20.88 -10.18
N TYR A 216 12.49 20.02 -9.40
CA TYR A 216 11.90 20.36 -8.11
C TYR A 216 12.39 19.42 -7.01
N VAL A 217 12.93 19.99 -5.94
CA VAL A 217 13.17 19.26 -4.68
C VAL A 217 12.31 19.86 -3.60
N LEU A 218 11.39 19.04 -3.10
CA LEU A 218 10.38 19.43 -2.11
C LEU A 218 10.89 19.10 -0.72
N VAL A 219 10.76 20.05 0.20
CA VAL A 219 11.30 19.97 1.55
C VAL A 219 10.16 20.17 2.54
N CYS A 220 10.15 19.37 3.60
CA CYS A 220 9.31 19.67 4.76
C CYS A 220 10.05 19.33 6.06
N ARG A 221 9.34 19.27 7.19
CA ARG A 221 9.98 18.97 8.49
C ARG A 221 10.65 17.59 8.52
N SER A 222 9.98 16.55 8.02
CA SER A 222 10.41 15.15 8.22
C SER A 222 10.19 14.23 7.00
N GLY A 223 9.97 14.78 5.80
CA GLY A 223 9.73 14.01 4.57
C GLY A 223 8.26 13.71 4.23
N GLY A 224 7.35 13.68 5.21
CA GLY A 224 5.95 13.26 4.97
C GLY A 224 5.13 14.21 4.09
N ARG A 225 5.21 15.53 4.34
CA ARG A 225 4.46 16.54 3.55
C ARG A 225 5.08 16.77 2.17
N SER A 226 6.40 16.76 2.09
CA SER A 226 7.12 16.86 0.82
C SER A 226 6.88 15.64 -0.08
N GLY A 227 6.74 14.44 0.48
CA GLY A 227 6.33 13.25 -0.28
C GLY A 227 4.91 13.39 -0.86
N LYS A 228 3.95 13.92 -0.09
CA LYS A 228 2.60 14.24 -0.61
C LYS A 228 2.65 15.27 -1.74
N ALA A 229 3.45 16.33 -1.56
CA ALA A 229 3.66 17.36 -2.58
C ALA A 229 4.31 16.78 -3.84
N ALA A 230 5.21 15.80 -3.72
CA ALA A 230 5.85 15.15 -4.86
C ALA A 230 4.84 14.40 -5.72
N HIS A 231 3.96 13.60 -5.11
CA HIS A 231 2.88 12.93 -5.82
C HIS A 231 1.89 13.91 -6.47
N ILE A 232 1.61 15.05 -5.83
CA ILE A 232 0.78 16.10 -6.44
C ILE A 232 1.41 16.58 -7.74
N LEU A 233 2.72 16.85 -7.77
CA LEU A 233 3.40 17.28 -8.99
C LEU A 233 3.45 16.16 -10.04
N GLU A 234 3.79 14.92 -9.67
CA GLU A 234 3.78 13.79 -10.61
C GLU A 234 2.41 13.60 -11.26
N ASN A 235 1.32 13.68 -10.48
CA ASN A 235 -0.06 13.59 -10.99
C ASN A 235 -0.45 14.78 -11.89
N LEU A 236 0.22 15.92 -11.75
CA LEU A 236 0.06 17.08 -12.61
C LEU A 236 0.98 17.04 -13.85
N GLY A 237 1.70 15.93 -14.07
CA GLY A 237 2.54 15.70 -15.24
C GLY A 237 3.94 16.29 -15.15
N PHE A 238 4.46 16.55 -13.95
CA PHE A 238 5.84 17.01 -13.78
C PHE A 238 6.81 15.83 -13.88
N SER A 239 7.89 16.00 -14.63
CA SER A 239 8.83 14.92 -14.97
C SER A 239 10.07 14.85 -14.04
N HIS A 240 10.41 15.96 -13.38
CA HIS A 240 11.63 16.06 -12.55
C HIS A 240 11.32 16.52 -11.12
N VAL A 241 10.81 15.59 -10.30
CA VAL A 241 10.37 15.87 -8.92
C VAL A 241 11.02 14.92 -7.92
N ALA A 242 11.45 15.44 -6.78
CA ALA A 242 11.92 14.66 -5.65
C ALA A 242 11.49 15.27 -4.31
N SER A 243 11.34 14.44 -3.29
CA SER A 243 11.25 14.83 -1.88
C SER A 243 12.62 14.69 -1.22
N LEU A 244 12.99 15.64 -0.37
CA LEU A 244 14.19 15.51 0.46
C LEU A 244 13.94 14.49 1.57
N LYS A 245 14.69 13.39 1.53
CA LYS A 245 14.60 12.33 2.55
C LYS A 245 14.90 12.88 3.94
N GLY A 246 14.04 12.54 4.90
CA GLY A 246 14.14 12.98 6.30
C GLY A 246 13.89 14.48 6.54
N GLY A 247 13.71 15.29 5.50
CA GLY A 247 13.41 16.71 5.58
C GLY A 247 14.42 17.54 6.39
N MET A 248 13.95 18.66 6.93
CA MET A 248 14.78 19.58 7.72
C MET A 248 15.32 18.98 9.01
N LEU A 249 14.65 17.98 9.61
CA LEU A 249 15.18 17.28 10.78
C LEU A 249 16.49 16.56 10.44
N GLN A 250 16.53 15.83 9.33
CA GLN A 250 17.75 15.14 8.90
C GLN A 250 18.80 16.14 8.42
N TRP A 251 18.41 17.15 7.63
CA TRP A 251 19.32 18.21 7.18
C TRP A 251 20.06 18.89 8.34
N ARG A 252 19.32 19.28 9.40
CA ARG A 252 19.91 19.89 10.61
C ARG A 252 20.67 18.88 11.46
N GLY A 253 20.17 17.65 11.59
CA GLY A 253 20.85 16.58 12.32
C GLY A 253 22.22 16.23 11.74
N GLU A 254 22.40 16.41 10.43
CA GLU A 254 23.68 16.20 9.73
C GLU A 254 24.56 17.46 9.70
N GLY A 255 24.17 18.53 10.41
CA GLY A 255 24.96 19.76 10.50
C GLY A 255 25.06 20.54 9.19
N MET A 256 24.06 20.44 8.31
CA MET A 256 24.06 21.16 7.04
C MET A 256 23.62 22.62 7.20
N ASP A 257 24.19 23.48 6.36
CA ASP A 257 23.96 24.92 6.41
C ASP A 257 22.51 25.28 6.11
N VAL A 258 22.02 26.31 6.79
CA VAL A 258 20.71 26.93 6.54
C VAL A 258 20.92 28.39 6.18
N ALA A 259 19.91 29.00 5.56
CA ALA A 259 19.93 30.43 5.26
C ALA A 259 20.24 31.23 6.54
N ALA A 260 21.08 32.25 6.39
CA ALA A 260 21.37 33.17 7.48
C ALA A 260 20.05 33.80 7.97
N ALA A 261 19.85 33.83 9.29
CA ALA A 261 18.73 34.55 9.85
C ALA A 261 18.81 36.01 9.37
N ALA A 262 17.73 36.52 8.76
CA ALA A 262 17.65 37.93 8.43
C ALA A 262 17.86 38.70 9.74
N GLN A 263 18.98 39.42 9.85
CA GLN A 263 19.20 40.34 10.95
C GLN A 263 18.06 41.35 10.91
N GLY A 264 17.18 41.30 11.91
CA GLY A 264 16.10 42.27 12.03
C GLY A 264 16.71 43.68 12.02
N CYS A 265 16.28 44.52 11.09
CA CYS A 265 16.45 45.95 11.23
C CYS A 265 15.77 46.35 12.55
N GLY A 266 16.58 46.80 13.51
CA GLY A 266 16.12 47.51 14.70
C GLY A 266 15.66 48.92 14.37
#